data_AF-A0A1F6S493-F1
#
_entry.id   AF-A0A1F6S493-F1
#
_cell.length_a   1.000
_cell.length_b   1.000
_cell.length_c   1.000
_cell.angle_alpha   90.00
_cell.angle_beta   90.00
_cell.angle_gamma   90.00
#
_symmetry.space_group_name_H-M   'P 1'
#
loop_
_entity.id
_entity.type
_entity.pdbx_description
1 polymer ?
#
loop_
_entity_poly.entity_id
_entity_poly.type
_entity_poly.pdbx_seq_one_letter_code
_entity_poly.pdbx_strand_id
1 'polypeptide(L)'
;MSTTLYRKYRPATFSEVIGQKHVVKTLQNAIKSGRIGQAYLFAGPRGTGKTSIARIFAKTINCAHLKSGEPCLKCDSCKTILDGRALDIIEIDAASHTGVDNIRELKETVQLPPSALKYKIYIIDEVHMLSGGAFNALLKTLEEPPEHVIFILATTEVHKIPETILSRVQRFDFTRLTVEEIIKRLEEISKLEKVKVDREALEIIATSSEGGMRNAESLLGQIIALEDKRITTKEVEFLLGTISEKELVDFVGAIIEKNIPAAFSKIGALREAGVDFKNFGKSLLNYLRQMLVLKINPELGKKLSYELTKERLEQINDQINNIELAEILDLINILQENIEKFRNSPIPQLFLEVSLAKTIRSKPAEFRDPTPKREIAQTALPKVEPSAKKKTDISGKQEVKETAAKSENKSPGNSSEDFNLIVSQWTEIIESLKSYNHSLSSVLKMSQPALIDGKYLILKTKYSFYNDKISDTQNRLTIEKAIDKITGVNLRLKAVTEKDFSAQYPDFKEKKSLLQEAVDIFGGKIVKE
;
A
#
# COMPACT_ATOMS: atom_id res chain seq x y z
N MET A 1 -7.22 23.47 -22.29
CA MET A 1 -6.88 23.04 -20.92
C MET A 1 -7.77 21.86 -20.57
N SER A 2 -7.24 20.64 -20.55
CA SER A 2 -8.02 19.43 -20.26
C SER A 2 -8.31 19.34 -18.76
N THR A 3 -9.42 19.94 -18.31
CA THR A 3 -9.94 19.68 -16.95
C THR A 3 -10.25 18.20 -16.82
N THR A 4 -9.60 17.51 -15.89
CA THR A 4 -9.83 16.08 -15.63
C THR A 4 -11.31 15.82 -15.28
N LEU A 5 -11.89 14.72 -15.78
CA LEU A 5 -13.32 14.44 -15.65
C LEU A 5 -13.79 14.47 -14.18
N TYR A 6 -12.99 13.91 -13.26
CA TYR A 6 -13.34 13.87 -11.84
C TYR A 6 -13.41 15.23 -11.15
N ARG A 7 -12.85 16.28 -11.76
CA ARG A 7 -13.01 17.68 -11.30
C ARG A 7 -14.23 18.32 -11.96
N LYS A 8 -14.42 18.09 -13.26
CA LYS A 8 -15.52 18.66 -14.06
C LYS A 8 -16.89 18.14 -13.63
N TYR A 9 -17.00 16.84 -13.33
CA TYR A 9 -18.25 16.16 -12.96
C TYR A 9 -18.40 15.88 -11.47
N ARG A 10 -17.58 16.54 -10.64
CA ARG A 10 -17.70 16.46 -9.18
C ARG A 10 -19.10 16.95 -8.79
N PRO A 11 -19.87 16.16 -7.99
CA PRO A 11 -21.25 16.50 -7.68
C PRO A 11 -21.34 17.81 -6.89
N ALA A 12 -22.29 18.65 -7.29
CA ALA A 12 -22.59 19.93 -6.67
C ALA A 12 -23.73 19.83 -5.65
N THR A 13 -24.65 18.87 -5.81
CA THR A 13 -25.82 18.70 -4.92
C THR A 13 -25.88 17.28 -4.36
N PHE A 14 -26.61 17.06 -3.28
CA PHE A 14 -26.78 15.72 -2.72
C PHE A 14 -27.49 14.80 -3.71
N SER A 15 -28.40 15.33 -4.53
CA SER A 15 -29.12 14.60 -5.58
C SER A 15 -28.21 14.06 -6.71
N GLU A 16 -27.02 14.63 -6.89
CA GLU A 16 -26.04 14.17 -7.88
C GLU A 16 -25.08 13.12 -7.32
N VAL A 17 -25.11 12.89 -6.00
CA VAL A 17 -24.28 11.88 -5.35
C VAL A 17 -24.84 10.51 -5.66
N ILE A 18 -23.96 9.63 -6.13
CA ILE A 18 -24.29 8.25 -6.44
C ILE A 18 -23.93 7.36 -5.26
N GLY A 19 -24.81 6.40 -4.97
CA GLY A 19 -24.71 5.57 -3.78
C GLY A 19 -24.90 6.38 -2.49
N GLN A 20 -24.43 5.82 -1.36
CA GLN A 20 -24.42 6.46 -0.04
C GLN A 20 -25.79 7.01 0.43
N LYS A 21 -26.89 6.38 0.02
CA LYS A 21 -28.26 6.87 0.25
C LYS A 21 -28.55 7.13 1.74
N HIS A 22 -28.00 6.31 2.64
CA HIS A 22 -28.18 6.47 4.09
C HIS A 22 -27.46 7.71 4.61
N VAL A 23 -26.20 7.96 4.20
CA VAL A 23 -25.43 9.15 4.58
C VAL A 23 -26.13 10.41 4.10
N VAL A 24 -26.45 10.45 2.80
CA VAL A 24 -27.09 11.61 2.17
C VAL A 24 -28.42 11.95 2.84
N LYS A 25 -29.30 10.95 3.03
CA LYS A 25 -30.60 11.15 3.68
C LYS A 25 -30.46 11.66 5.11
N THR A 26 -29.50 11.13 5.86
CA THR A 26 -29.27 11.55 7.25
C THR A 26 -28.78 12.99 7.34
N LEU A 27 -27.82 13.38 6.48
CA LEU A 27 -27.35 14.77 6.40
C LEU A 27 -28.47 15.72 5.96
N GLN A 28 -29.26 15.37 4.95
CA GLN A 28 -30.41 16.17 4.52
C GLN A 28 -31.44 16.36 5.63
N ASN A 29 -31.71 15.31 6.43
CA ASN A 29 -32.63 15.39 7.55
C ASN A 29 -32.08 16.26 8.70
N ALA A 30 -30.78 16.18 9.00
CA ALA A 30 -30.13 17.04 9.98
C ALA A 30 -30.26 18.53 9.59
N ILE A 31 -30.05 18.84 8.31
CA ILE A 31 -30.21 20.20 7.76
C ILE A 31 -31.67 20.67 7.86
N LYS A 32 -32.63 19.84 7.46
CA LYS A 32 -34.07 20.18 7.52
C LYS A 32 -34.58 20.42 8.94
N SER A 33 -34.06 19.67 9.91
CA SER A 33 -34.44 19.77 11.31
C SER A 33 -33.66 20.84 12.09
N GLY A 34 -32.67 21.49 11.45
CA GLY A 34 -31.79 22.46 12.10
C GLY A 34 -30.84 21.84 13.15
N ARG A 35 -30.77 20.51 13.25
CA ARG A 35 -29.92 19.78 14.20
C ARG A 35 -28.56 19.49 13.57
N ILE A 36 -27.77 20.54 13.37
CA ILE A 36 -26.43 20.44 12.80
C ILE A 36 -25.44 20.22 13.95
N GLY A 37 -24.69 19.12 13.89
CA GLY A 37 -23.62 18.83 14.83
C GLY A 37 -22.37 19.67 14.53
N GLN A 38 -21.48 19.78 15.51
CA GLN A 38 -20.25 20.56 15.35
C GLN A 38 -19.08 19.74 14.81
N ALA A 39 -19.15 18.40 14.86
CA ALA A 39 -18.07 17.54 14.39
C ALA A 39 -18.58 16.26 13.71
N TYR A 40 -18.09 16.02 12.50
CA TYR A 40 -18.45 14.91 11.63
C TYR A 40 -17.21 14.09 11.28
N LEU A 41 -17.33 12.77 11.27
CA LEU A 41 -16.30 11.87 10.75
C LEU A 41 -16.85 11.05 9.59
N PHE A 42 -16.31 11.28 8.41
CA PHE A 42 -16.60 10.54 7.19
C PHE A 42 -15.53 9.46 7.02
N ALA A 43 -15.92 8.21 7.24
CA ALA A 43 -15.01 7.06 7.21
C ALA A 43 -15.36 6.16 6.03
N GLY A 44 -14.35 5.68 5.30
CA GLY A 44 -14.56 4.65 4.29
C GLY A 44 -13.52 4.66 3.16
N PRO A 45 -13.59 3.73 2.20
CA PRO A 45 -12.58 3.56 1.16
C PRO A 45 -12.33 4.82 0.31
N ARG A 46 -11.18 4.88 -0.37
CA ARG A 46 -10.87 5.99 -1.29
C ARG A 46 -11.86 6.01 -2.45
N GLY A 47 -12.17 7.21 -2.95
CA GLY A 47 -13.04 7.38 -4.12
C GLY A 47 -14.55 7.21 -3.89
N THR A 48 -15.01 6.97 -2.66
CA THR A 48 -16.45 6.81 -2.32
C THR A 48 -17.22 8.12 -2.14
N GLY A 49 -16.56 9.27 -2.31
CA GLY A 49 -17.20 10.58 -2.28
C GLY A 49 -17.12 11.36 -0.96
N LYS A 50 -16.33 10.91 0.03
CA LYS A 50 -16.17 11.58 1.35
C LYS A 50 -15.97 13.10 1.25
N THR A 51 -14.90 13.55 0.59
CA THR A 51 -14.56 14.98 0.44
C THR A 51 -15.60 15.72 -0.42
N SER A 52 -16.18 15.05 -1.42
CA SER A 52 -17.25 15.65 -2.24
C SER A 52 -18.51 15.91 -1.42
N ILE A 53 -18.97 14.94 -0.62
CA ILE A 53 -20.11 15.11 0.29
C ILE A 53 -19.81 16.16 1.36
N ALA A 54 -18.57 16.22 1.88
CA ALA A 54 -18.16 17.27 2.82
C ALA A 54 -18.35 18.67 2.25
N ARG A 55 -17.91 18.90 1.00
CA ARG A 55 -18.10 20.18 0.30
C ARG A 55 -19.58 20.48 0.01
N ILE A 56 -20.37 19.48 -0.38
CA ILE A 56 -21.81 19.65 -0.59
C ILE A 56 -22.50 20.03 0.72
N PHE A 57 -22.17 19.34 1.82
CA PHE A 57 -22.71 19.62 3.15
C PHE A 57 -22.33 21.04 3.59
N ALA A 58 -21.06 21.41 3.45
CA ALA A 58 -20.54 22.73 3.78
C ALA A 58 -21.24 23.85 2.99
N LYS A 59 -21.49 23.62 1.70
CA LYS A 59 -22.26 24.53 0.86
C LYS A 59 -23.72 24.63 1.27
N THR A 60 -24.32 23.52 1.68
CA THR A 60 -25.75 23.45 2.01
C THR A 60 -26.04 24.17 3.32
N ILE A 61 -25.25 23.95 4.37
CA ILE A 61 -25.45 24.61 5.67
C ILE A 61 -25.21 26.13 5.62
N ASN A 62 -24.41 26.60 4.66
CA ASN A 62 -24.13 28.01 4.41
C ASN A 62 -25.01 28.62 3.30
N CYS A 63 -25.99 27.89 2.79
CA CYS A 63 -26.87 28.38 1.73
C CYS A 63 -28.01 29.25 2.31
N ALA A 64 -28.13 30.49 1.82
CA ALA A 64 -29.20 31.41 2.22
C ALA A 64 -30.62 30.92 1.84
N HIS A 65 -30.75 30.17 0.73
CA HIS A 65 -32.04 29.73 0.21
C HIS A 65 -32.09 28.21 0.05
N LEU A 66 -32.25 27.48 1.16
CA LEU A 66 -32.39 26.03 1.13
C LEU A 66 -33.67 25.61 0.41
N LYS A 67 -33.57 24.61 -0.48
CA LYS A 67 -34.74 23.95 -1.08
C LYS A 67 -34.73 22.48 -0.71
N SER A 68 -35.64 22.05 0.15
CA SER A 68 -35.78 20.64 0.55
C SER A 68 -34.48 19.98 1.06
N GLY A 69 -33.59 20.73 1.73
CA GLY A 69 -32.30 20.22 2.22
C GLY A 69 -31.19 20.17 1.16
N GLU A 70 -31.38 20.84 0.02
CA GLU A 70 -30.40 21.00 -1.06
C GLU A 70 -29.94 22.45 -1.17
N PRO A 71 -28.69 22.70 -1.63
CA PRO A 71 -28.18 24.04 -1.88
C PRO A 71 -28.80 24.63 -3.16
N CYS A 72 -29.09 25.93 -3.18
CA CYS A 72 -29.72 26.56 -4.35
C CYS A 72 -28.80 26.75 -5.56
N LEU A 73 -27.48 26.67 -5.36
CA LEU A 73 -26.42 26.93 -6.35
C LEU A 73 -26.41 28.35 -6.96
N LYS A 74 -27.30 29.25 -6.52
CA LYS A 74 -27.49 30.59 -7.12
C LYS A 74 -27.10 31.75 -6.22
N CYS A 75 -27.17 31.58 -4.90
CA CYS A 75 -26.79 32.63 -3.95
C CYS A 75 -25.27 32.84 -3.92
N ASP A 76 -24.84 33.98 -3.39
CA ASP A 76 -23.42 34.36 -3.37
C ASP A 76 -22.57 33.39 -2.54
N SER A 77 -23.11 32.89 -1.42
CA SER A 77 -22.46 31.83 -0.63
C SER A 77 -22.23 30.57 -1.47
N CYS A 78 -23.25 30.08 -2.18
CA CYS A 78 -23.11 28.89 -3.03
C CYS A 78 -22.10 29.09 -4.17
N LYS A 79 -22.13 30.25 -4.85
CA LYS A 79 -21.20 30.57 -5.93
C LYS A 79 -19.76 30.65 -5.43
N THR A 80 -19.53 31.37 -4.32
CA THR A 80 -18.21 31.54 -3.73
C THR A 80 -17.59 30.21 -3.31
N ILE A 81 -18.41 29.29 -2.76
CA ILE A 81 -17.98 27.94 -2.37
C ILE A 81 -17.70 27.06 -3.59
N LEU A 82 -18.55 27.13 -4.62
CA LEU A 82 -18.35 26.39 -5.88
C LEU A 82 -17.06 26.80 -6.59
N ASP A 83 -16.77 28.09 -6.60
CA ASP A 83 -15.55 28.65 -7.21
C ASP A 83 -14.28 28.41 -6.37
N GLY A 84 -14.41 27.85 -5.16
CA GLY A 84 -13.29 27.63 -4.25
C GLY A 84 -12.70 28.91 -3.65
N ARG A 85 -13.47 30.00 -3.61
CA ARG A 85 -13.05 31.32 -3.08
C ARG A 85 -13.55 31.60 -1.66
N ALA A 86 -14.18 30.62 -1.01
CA ALA A 86 -14.76 30.79 0.31
C ALA A 86 -13.67 30.76 1.40
N LEU A 87 -13.43 31.90 2.05
CA LEU A 87 -12.46 32.01 3.14
C LEU A 87 -12.87 31.24 4.40
N ASP A 88 -14.18 31.09 4.60
CA ASP A 88 -14.75 30.40 5.76
C ASP A 88 -14.83 28.87 5.56
N ILE A 89 -14.36 28.34 4.43
CA ILE A 89 -14.20 26.89 4.20
C ILE A 89 -12.71 26.60 4.05
N ILE A 90 -12.16 25.97 5.07
CA ILE A 90 -10.73 25.66 5.15
C ILE A 90 -10.57 24.17 4.92
N GLU A 91 -9.99 23.81 3.79
CA GLU A 91 -9.67 22.43 3.43
C GLU A 91 -8.19 22.14 3.72
N ILE A 92 -7.93 21.17 4.59
CA ILE A 92 -6.59 20.75 4.99
C ILE A 92 -6.42 19.28 4.58
N ASP A 93 -5.42 19.01 3.76
CA ASP A 93 -4.97 17.65 3.51
C ASP A 93 -3.94 17.25 4.58
N ALA A 94 -4.34 16.39 5.51
CA ALA A 94 -3.47 15.96 6.60
C ALA A 94 -2.26 15.16 6.10
N ALA A 95 -2.30 14.57 4.90
CA ALA A 95 -1.14 13.91 4.32
C ALA A 95 -0.02 14.90 3.94
N SER A 96 -0.41 16.12 3.55
CA SER A 96 0.50 17.21 3.18
C SER A 96 0.85 18.12 4.37
N HIS A 97 -0.03 18.19 5.38
CA HIS A 97 0.09 19.05 6.56
C HIS A 97 0.03 18.24 7.87
N THR A 98 0.95 17.29 8.05
CA THR A 98 0.97 16.35 9.20
C THR A 98 1.43 16.97 10.53
N GLY A 99 2.10 18.12 10.47
CA GLY A 99 2.76 18.77 11.60
C GLY A 99 1.81 19.40 12.63
N VAL A 100 2.23 19.40 13.90
CA VAL A 100 1.48 19.97 15.03
C VAL A 100 1.24 21.47 14.87
N ASP A 101 2.17 22.19 14.24
CA ASP A 101 2.11 23.64 14.12
C ASP A 101 0.94 24.11 13.22
N ASN A 102 0.64 23.40 12.13
CA ASN A 102 -0.54 23.70 11.31
C ASN A 102 -1.86 23.60 12.10
N ILE A 103 -1.95 22.63 13.02
CA ILE A 103 -3.14 22.48 13.88
C ILE A 103 -3.15 23.52 15.01
N ARG A 104 -1.99 24.02 15.45
CA ARG A 104 -1.93 25.14 16.41
C ARG A 104 -2.40 26.45 15.76
N GLU A 105 -1.93 26.75 14.55
CA GLU A 105 -2.43 27.90 13.78
C GLU A 105 -3.94 27.79 13.55
N LEU A 106 -4.42 26.57 13.22
CA LEU A 106 -5.85 26.31 13.11
C LEU A 106 -6.60 26.71 14.39
N LYS A 107 -6.12 26.34 15.58
CA LYS A 107 -6.78 26.69 16.85
C LYS A 107 -6.97 28.18 17.05
N GLU A 108 -5.96 28.97 16.69
CA GLU A 108 -6.03 30.42 16.82
C GLU A 108 -7.11 30.98 15.89
N THR A 109 -7.20 30.46 14.66
CA THR A 109 -8.23 30.89 13.71
C THR A 109 -9.64 30.38 14.05
N VAL A 110 -9.78 29.27 14.78
CA VAL A 110 -11.08 28.66 15.11
C VAL A 110 -11.92 29.58 16.01
N GLN A 111 -11.29 30.32 16.92
CA GLN A 111 -12.03 31.22 17.81
C GLN A 111 -12.60 32.45 17.10
N LEU A 112 -12.07 32.79 15.92
CA LEU A 112 -12.53 33.93 15.15
C LEU A 112 -13.88 33.62 14.47
N PRO A 113 -14.84 34.57 14.47
CA PRO A 113 -16.12 34.39 13.79
C PRO A 113 -15.95 34.26 12.27
N PRO A 114 -16.93 33.70 11.56
CA PRO A 114 -16.91 33.63 10.10
C PRO A 114 -16.93 35.03 9.47
N SER A 115 -16.29 35.19 8.32
CA SER A 115 -16.17 36.48 7.62
C SER A 115 -17.42 36.84 6.82
N ALA A 116 -18.00 35.86 6.12
CA ALA A 116 -19.14 36.07 5.21
C ALA A 116 -20.17 34.94 5.23
N LEU A 117 -19.78 33.73 5.66
CA LEU A 117 -20.68 32.58 5.76
C LEU A 117 -21.34 32.48 7.13
N LYS A 118 -22.38 31.64 7.26
CA LYS A 118 -23.05 31.40 8.54
C LYS A 118 -22.18 30.57 9.49
N TYR A 119 -21.49 29.58 8.96
CA TYR A 119 -20.58 28.68 9.66
C TYR A 119 -19.21 28.70 9.01
N LYS A 120 -18.19 28.66 9.86
CA LYS A 120 -16.79 28.41 9.48
C LYS A 120 -16.52 26.92 9.54
N ILE A 121 -16.03 26.36 8.45
CA ILE A 121 -15.98 24.91 8.24
C ILE A 121 -14.56 24.46 8.00
N TYR A 122 -14.10 23.48 8.77
CA TYR A 122 -12.80 22.86 8.62
C TYR A 122 -12.98 21.45 8.07
N ILE A 123 -12.57 21.23 6.82
CA ILE A 123 -12.56 19.91 6.18
C ILE A 123 -11.13 19.37 6.28
N ILE A 124 -10.92 18.35 7.10
CA ILE A 124 -9.60 17.71 7.27
C ILE A 124 -9.64 16.36 6.56
N ASP A 125 -9.02 16.28 5.38
CA ASP A 125 -8.93 15.04 4.60
C ASP A 125 -7.76 14.17 5.06
N GLU A 126 -7.91 12.86 4.89
CA GLU A 126 -6.96 11.83 5.34
C GLU A 126 -6.50 12.03 6.81
N VAL A 127 -7.42 12.37 7.71
CA VAL A 127 -7.12 12.79 9.10
C VAL A 127 -6.28 11.78 9.90
N HIS A 128 -6.28 10.49 9.52
CA HIS A 128 -5.42 9.46 10.13
C HIS A 128 -3.92 9.71 9.93
N MET A 129 -3.55 10.61 9.02
CA MET A 129 -2.17 11.02 8.77
C MET A 129 -1.66 12.07 9.77
N LEU A 130 -2.53 12.62 10.62
CA LEU A 130 -2.11 13.55 11.66
C LEU A 130 -1.22 12.87 12.70
N SER A 131 -0.20 13.60 13.16
CA SER A 131 0.63 13.15 14.29
C SER A 131 -0.19 13.09 15.60
N GLY A 132 0.24 12.26 16.56
CA GLY A 132 -0.43 12.19 17.86
C GLY A 132 -0.52 13.54 18.60
N GLY A 133 0.51 14.38 18.48
CA GLY A 133 0.50 15.74 19.02
C GLY A 133 -0.55 16.64 18.35
N ALA A 134 -0.80 16.47 17.05
CA ALA A 134 -1.82 17.18 16.30
C ALA A 134 -3.24 16.74 16.71
N PHE A 135 -3.46 15.44 16.92
CA PHE A 135 -4.74 14.95 17.47
C PHE A 135 -5.02 15.51 18.87
N ASN A 136 -4.02 15.50 19.76
CA ASN A 136 -4.17 16.06 21.10
C ASN A 136 -4.43 17.56 21.08
N ALA A 137 -3.85 18.27 20.12
CA ALA A 137 -4.20 19.65 19.90
C ALA A 137 -5.70 19.75 19.53
N LEU A 138 -6.17 19.01 18.54
CA LEU A 138 -7.56 19.09 18.08
C LEU A 138 -8.60 18.72 19.15
N LEU A 139 -8.27 17.84 20.12
CA LEU A 139 -9.19 17.37 21.16
C LEU A 139 -9.90 18.48 21.92
N LYS A 140 -9.16 19.46 22.45
CA LYS A 140 -9.75 20.55 23.25
C LYS A 140 -10.79 21.34 22.43
N THR A 141 -10.53 21.49 21.14
CA THR A 141 -11.40 22.22 20.22
C THR A 141 -12.61 21.40 19.78
N LEU A 142 -12.50 20.07 19.74
CA LEU A 142 -13.63 19.17 19.48
C LEU A 142 -14.52 18.95 20.71
N GLU A 143 -13.98 19.11 21.92
CA GLU A 143 -14.74 19.04 23.18
C GLU A 143 -15.65 20.24 23.38
N GLU A 144 -15.13 21.44 23.11
CA GLU A 144 -15.86 22.70 23.24
C GLU A 144 -15.73 23.52 21.95
N PRO A 145 -16.34 23.08 20.83
CA PRO A 145 -16.29 23.84 19.59
C PRO A 145 -17.12 25.12 19.72
N PRO A 146 -16.64 26.27 19.19
CA PRO A 146 -17.49 27.45 19.05
C PRO A 146 -18.75 27.15 18.23
N GLU A 147 -19.88 27.80 18.56
CA GLU A 147 -21.17 27.55 17.89
C GLU A 147 -21.14 27.78 16.37
N HIS A 148 -20.27 28.67 15.90
CA HIS A 148 -20.11 28.99 14.49
C HIS A 148 -19.16 28.05 13.74
N VAL A 149 -18.55 27.06 14.40
CA VAL A 149 -17.51 26.19 13.82
C VAL A 149 -18.02 24.78 13.62
N ILE A 150 -17.73 24.22 12.45
CA ILE A 150 -18.04 22.82 12.11
C ILE A 150 -16.80 22.12 11.58
N PHE A 151 -16.46 20.99 12.17
CA PHE A 151 -15.41 20.09 11.72
C PHE A 151 -15.96 18.96 10.88
N ILE A 152 -15.34 18.69 9.74
CA ILE A 152 -15.61 17.52 8.90
C ILE A 152 -14.28 16.79 8.68
N LEU A 153 -14.10 15.70 9.39
CA LEU A 153 -12.93 14.84 9.30
C LEU A 153 -13.21 13.75 8.27
N ALA A 154 -12.31 13.51 7.33
CA ALA A 154 -12.41 12.41 6.37
C ALA A 154 -11.23 11.45 6.54
N THR A 155 -11.51 10.14 6.54
CA THR A 155 -10.46 9.12 6.68
C THR A 155 -10.78 7.86 5.88
N THR A 156 -9.73 7.20 5.41
CA THR A 156 -9.79 5.85 4.82
C THR A 156 -9.51 4.75 5.84
N GLU A 157 -8.84 5.11 6.94
CA GLU A 157 -8.38 4.19 7.97
C GLU A 157 -8.95 4.60 9.33
N VAL A 158 -10.21 4.26 9.58
CA VAL A 158 -10.91 4.63 10.83
C VAL A 158 -10.23 4.06 12.09
N HIS A 159 -9.59 2.89 11.95
CA HIS A 159 -8.91 2.21 13.06
C HIS A 159 -7.64 2.93 13.55
N LYS A 160 -7.10 3.87 12.76
CA LYS A 160 -5.97 4.73 13.16
C LYS A 160 -6.42 5.96 13.94
N ILE A 161 -7.73 6.22 14.01
CA ILE A 161 -8.27 7.38 14.72
C ILE A 161 -8.42 7.04 16.21
N PRO A 162 -7.89 7.88 17.12
CA PRO A 162 -8.04 7.65 18.56
C PRO A 162 -9.51 7.60 19.01
N GLU A 163 -9.85 6.71 19.95
CA GLU A 163 -11.21 6.60 20.52
C GLU A 163 -11.68 7.90 21.18
N THR A 164 -10.75 8.70 21.69
CA THR A 164 -11.02 10.03 22.25
C THR A 164 -11.63 10.98 21.22
N ILE A 165 -11.25 10.85 19.94
CA ILE A 165 -11.87 11.61 18.84
C ILE A 165 -13.19 10.96 18.43
N LEU A 166 -13.22 9.62 18.28
CA LEU A 166 -14.41 8.89 17.83
C LEU A 166 -15.63 9.13 18.73
N SER A 167 -15.41 9.30 20.04
CA SER A 167 -16.47 9.58 21.01
C SER A 167 -17.07 10.99 20.91
N ARG A 168 -16.41 11.93 20.21
CA ARG A 168 -16.80 13.34 20.09
C ARG A 168 -17.29 13.73 18.70
N VAL A 169 -17.36 12.78 17.77
CA VAL A 169 -17.73 13.04 16.37
C VAL A 169 -18.94 12.20 15.96
N GLN A 170 -19.79 12.75 15.10
CA GLN A 170 -20.83 11.97 14.45
C GLN A 170 -20.22 11.18 13.28
N ARG A 171 -20.16 9.86 13.42
CA ARG A 171 -19.56 8.97 12.41
C ARG A 171 -20.55 8.63 11.29
N PHE A 172 -20.07 8.74 10.05
CA PHE A 172 -20.75 8.33 8.83
C PHE A 172 -19.84 7.38 8.05
N ASP A 173 -20.30 6.15 7.87
CA ASP A 173 -19.57 5.12 7.12
C ASP A 173 -20.01 5.11 5.65
N PHE A 174 -19.01 5.25 4.77
CA PHE A 174 -19.13 5.23 3.32
C PHE A 174 -18.73 3.86 2.81
N THR A 175 -19.58 3.27 1.97
CA THR A 175 -19.33 1.95 1.37
C THR A 175 -18.74 2.09 -0.03
N ARG A 176 -18.18 1.01 -0.58
CA ARG A 176 -17.84 0.97 -2.01
C ARG A 176 -19.12 1.11 -2.85
N LEU A 177 -19.00 1.75 -4.01
CA LEU A 177 -20.08 1.80 -5.00
C LEU A 177 -20.18 0.45 -5.71
N THR A 178 -21.39 0.11 -6.14
CA THR A 178 -21.63 -1.06 -6.97
C THR A 178 -21.16 -0.83 -8.41
N VAL A 179 -20.90 -1.91 -9.15
CA VAL A 179 -20.46 -1.83 -10.56
C VAL A 179 -21.51 -1.10 -11.40
N GLU A 180 -22.79 -1.45 -11.24
CA GLU A 180 -23.92 -0.82 -11.92
C GLU A 180 -24.09 0.67 -11.60
N GLU A 181 -23.83 1.08 -10.36
CA GLU A 181 -23.85 2.50 -9.97
C GLU A 181 -22.75 3.29 -10.69
N ILE A 182 -21.55 2.71 -10.80
CA ILE A 182 -20.43 3.32 -11.52
C ILE A 182 -20.73 3.38 -13.02
N ILE A 183 -21.19 2.28 -13.63
CA ILE A 183 -21.52 2.21 -15.07
C ILE A 183 -22.55 3.28 -15.42
N LYS A 184 -23.65 3.37 -14.65
CA LYS A 184 -24.69 4.37 -14.88
C LYS A 184 -24.11 5.79 -14.91
N ARG A 185 -23.17 6.09 -14.00
CA ARG A 185 -22.50 7.40 -13.98
C ARG A 185 -21.58 7.61 -15.16
N LEU A 186 -20.78 6.60 -15.52
CA LEU A 186 -19.89 6.71 -16.67
C LEU A 186 -20.68 6.87 -17.97
N GLU A 187 -21.85 6.24 -18.11
CA GLU A 187 -22.77 6.46 -19.24
C GLU A 187 -23.27 7.91 -19.29
N GLU A 188 -23.67 8.49 -18.15
CA GLU A 188 -24.07 9.90 -18.05
C GLU A 188 -22.94 10.84 -18.48
N ILE A 189 -21.72 10.60 -17.97
CA ILE A 189 -20.53 11.40 -18.31
C ILE A 189 -20.19 11.26 -19.80
N SER A 190 -20.22 10.05 -20.34
CA SER A 190 -19.94 9.78 -21.76
C SER A 190 -20.91 10.51 -22.68
N LYS A 191 -22.20 10.55 -22.33
CA LYS A 191 -23.21 11.33 -23.05
C LYS A 191 -22.93 12.83 -23.00
N LEU A 192 -22.50 13.35 -21.85
CA LEU A 192 -22.17 14.77 -21.67
C LEU A 192 -20.90 15.17 -22.44
N GLU A 193 -19.91 14.29 -22.53
CA GLU A 193 -18.71 14.49 -23.36
C GLU A 193 -18.93 14.15 -24.84
N LYS A 194 -20.13 13.68 -25.22
CA LYS A 194 -20.51 13.28 -26.58
C LYS A 194 -19.64 12.17 -27.17
N VAL A 195 -19.16 11.26 -26.32
CA VAL A 195 -18.37 10.08 -26.72
C VAL A 195 -19.27 8.85 -26.67
N LYS A 196 -19.16 7.96 -27.68
CA LYS A 196 -19.81 6.65 -27.64
C LYS A 196 -18.86 5.65 -27.00
N VAL A 197 -19.32 4.99 -25.95
CA VAL A 197 -18.57 3.97 -25.22
C VAL A 197 -19.40 2.70 -25.17
N ASP A 198 -18.78 1.57 -25.48
CA ASP A 198 -19.42 0.27 -25.38
C ASP A 198 -19.70 -0.07 -23.91
N ARG A 199 -20.82 -0.76 -23.66
CA ARG A 199 -21.22 -1.11 -22.28
C ARG A 199 -20.18 -2.01 -21.60
N GLU A 200 -19.68 -3.01 -22.31
CA GLU A 200 -18.61 -3.89 -21.84
C GLU A 200 -17.35 -3.10 -21.44
N ALA A 201 -16.97 -2.08 -22.23
CA ALA A 201 -15.85 -1.21 -21.91
C ALA A 201 -16.08 -0.45 -20.58
N LEU A 202 -17.30 0.02 -20.31
CA LEU A 202 -17.66 0.66 -19.03
C LEU A 202 -17.63 -0.33 -17.87
N GLU A 203 -18.01 -1.58 -18.09
CA GLU A 203 -17.97 -2.66 -17.09
C GLU A 203 -16.53 -2.98 -16.67
N ILE A 204 -15.59 -3.01 -17.62
CA ILE A 204 -14.17 -3.18 -17.33
C ILE A 204 -13.66 -2.00 -16.48
N ILE A 205 -13.93 -0.76 -16.90
CA ILE A 205 -13.53 0.44 -16.14
C ILE A 205 -14.10 0.42 -14.71
N ALA A 206 -15.39 0.07 -14.57
CA ALA A 206 -16.06 0.02 -13.28
C ALA A 206 -15.44 -1.05 -12.35
N THR A 207 -15.15 -2.23 -12.89
CA THR A 207 -14.53 -3.33 -12.15
C THR A 207 -13.09 -2.98 -11.74
N SER A 208 -12.30 -2.42 -12.66
CA SER A 208 -10.93 -1.95 -12.38
C SER A 208 -10.86 -0.79 -11.37
N SER A 209 -11.98 -0.11 -11.12
CA SER A 209 -12.05 1.02 -10.19
C SER A 209 -12.26 0.61 -8.73
N GLU A 210 -12.46 -0.69 -8.45
CA GLU A 210 -12.63 -1.26 -7.10
C GLU A 210 -13.68 -0.51 -6.24
N GLY A 211 -14.76 -0.04 -6.87
CA GLY A 211 -15.86 0.68 -6.19
C GLY A 211 -15.59 2.16 -5.91
N GLY A 212 -14.51 2.75 -6.45
CA GLY A 212 -14.15 4.16 -6.31
C GLY A 212 -14.49 5.01 -7.54
N MET A 213 -15.44 5.94 -7.43
CA MET A 213 -15.88 6.78 -8.56
C MET A 213 -14.75 7.64 -9.13
N ARG A 214 -13.90 8.21 -8.26
CA ARG A 214 -12.77 9.05 -8.69
C ARG A 214 -11.80 8.28 -9.61
N ASN A 215 -11.59 7.00 -9.33
CA ASN A 215 -10.73 6.15 -10.16
C ASN A 215 -11.40 5.90 -11.51
N ALA A 216 -12.69 5.56 -11.51
CA ALA A 216 -13.47 5.33 -12.73
C ALA A 216 -13.47 6.54 -13.67
N GLU A 217 -13.72 7.74 -13.13
CA GLU A 217 -13.69 8.99 -13.90
C GLU A 217 -12.28 9.32 -14.40
N SER A 218 -11.24 8.97 -13.64
CA SER A 218 -9.85 9.19 -14.05
C SER A 218 -9.47 8.26 -15.20
N LEU A 219 -9.84 6.98 -15.12
CA LEU A 219 -9.61 6.00 -16.18
C LEU A 219 -10.37 6.37 -17.46
N LEU A 220 -11.67 6.68 -17.36
CA LEU A 220 -12.46 7.13 -18.51
C LEU A 220 -11.84 8.39 -19.14
N GLY A 221 -11.38 9.35 -18.32
CA GLY A 221 -10.74 10.56 -18.82
C GLY A 221 -9.42 10.32 -19.55
N GLN A 222 -8.64 9.32 -19.13
CA GLN A 222 -7.43 8.91 -19.84
C GLN A 222 -7.76 8.29 -21.20
N ILE A 223 -8.78 7.44 -21.27
CA ILE A 223 -9.21 6.79 -22.51
C ILE A 223 -9.77 7.82 -23.50
N ILE A 224 -10.65 8.73 -23.04
CA ILE A 224 -11.19 9.82 -23.88
C ILE A 224 -10.08 10.76 -24.39
N ALA A 225 -9.00 10.96 -23.63
CA ALA A 225 -7.92 11.85 -24.06
C ALA A 225 -7.06 11.27 -25.19
N LEU A 226 -7.09 9.96 -25.40
CA LEU A 226 -6.31 9.26 -26.44
C LEU A 226 -7.08 9.15 -27.76
N GLU A 227 -8.41 9.23 -27.73
CA GLU A 227 -9.26 8.90 -28.87
C GLU A 227 -10.36 9.93 -29.10
N ASP A 228 -10.64 10.23 -30.37
CA ASP A 228 -11.51 11.36 -30.67
C ASP A 228 -13.01 11.06 -30.47
N LYS A 229 -13.54 9.84 -30.66
CA LYS A 229 -15.03 9.65 -30.74
C LYS A 229 -15.66 8.31 -30.34
N ARG A 230 -14.95 7.18 -30.34
CA ARG A 230 -15.53 5.86 -30.01
C ARG A 230 -14.54 5.04 -29.20
N ILE A 231 -14.99 4.59 -28.04
CA ILE A 231 -14.22 3.74 -27.14
C ILE A 231 -14.78 2.32 -27.25
N THR A 232 -13.96 1.40 -27.74
CA THR A 232 -14.29 -0.03 -27.87
C THR A 232 -13.75 -0.84 -26.69
N THR A 233 -14.33 -2.02 -26.43
CA THR A 233 -13.89 -2.93 -25.36
C THR A 233 -12.41 -3.29 -25.47
N LYS A 234 -11.92 -3.58 -26.69
CA LYS A 234 -10.53 -3.99 -26.95
C LYS A 234 -9.50 -2.91 -26.62
N GLU A 235 -9.85 -1.65 -26.85
CA GLU A 235 -8.96 -0.52 -26.55
C GLU A 235 -8.82 -0.34 -25.03
N VAL A 236 -9.94 -0.45 -24.29
CA VAL A 236 -9.93 -0.40 -22.83
C VAL A 236 -9.13 -1.57 -22.25
N GLU A 237 -9.29 -2.78 -22.80
CA GLU A 237 -8.49 -3.95 -22.42
C GLU A 237 -7.00 -3.72 -22.62
N PHE A 238 -6.62 -3.21 -23.80
CA PHE A 238 -5.23 -2.89 -24.12
C PHE A 238 -4.65 -1.83 -23.18
N LEU A 239 -5.38 -0.74 -22.91
CA LEU A 239 -4.91 0.37 -22.08
C LEU A 239 -4.78 0.01 -20.60
N LEU A 240 -5.72 -0.77 -20.07
CA LEU A 240 -5.67 -1.23 -18.68
C LEU A 240 -4.77 -2.45 -18.51
N GLY A 241 -4.26 -3.03 -19.61
CA GLY A 241 -3.54 -4.29 -19.61
C GLY A 241 -4.38 -5.41 -19.00
N THR A 242 -5.70 -5.33 -19.19
CA THR A 242 -6.66 -6.31 -18.70
C THR A 242 -6.98 -7.31 -19.79
N ILE A 243 -7.23 -8.54 -19.39
CA ILE A 243 -7.59 -9.63 -20.29
C ILE A 243 -9.07 -9.57 -20.56
N SER A 244 -9.47 -9.97 -21.77
CA SER A 244 -10.87 -10.09 -22.10
C SER A 244 -11.57 -11.12 -21.21
N GLU A 245 -12.82 -10.83 -20.82
CA GLU A 245 -13.55 -11.75 -19.94
C GLU A 245 -13.67 -13.15 -20.56
N LYS A 246 -13.82 -13.21 -21.89
CA LYS A 246 -13.84 -14.47 -22.65
C LYS A 246 -12.57 -15.28 -22.49
N GLU A 247 -11.40 -14.66 -22.65
CA GLU A 247 -10.12 -15.36 -22.47
C GLU A 247 -9.96 -15.90 -21.05
N LEU A 248 -10.43 -15.16 -20.04
CA LEU A 248 -10.39 -15.60 -18.64
C LEU A 248 -11.34 -16.78 -18.38
N VAL A 249 -12.59 -16.68 -18.83
CA VAL A 249 -13.60 -17.75 -18.72
C VAL A 249 -13.12 -18.99 -19.44
N ASP A 250 -12.63 -18.85 -20.68
CA ASP A 250 -12.18 -19.99 -21.46
C ASP A 250 -10.90 -20.59 -20.85
N PHE A 251 -10.01 -19.79 -20.26
CA PHE A 251 -8.82 -20.28 -19.56
C PHE A 251 -9.21 -21.12 -18.35
N VAL A 252 -10.14 -20.64 -17.52
CA VAL A 252 -10.67 -21.42 -16.39
C VAL A 252 -11.37 -22.69 -16.89
N GLY A 253 -12.13 -22.62 -17.98
CA GLY A 253 -12.73 -23.77 -18.64
C GLY A 253 -11.69 -24.85 -19.00
N ALA A 254 -10.56 -24.45 -19.59
CA ALA A 254 -9.47 -25.39 -19.90
C ALA A 254 -8.84 -26.03 -18.65
N ILE A 255 -8.81 -25.32 -17.51
CA ILE A 255 -8.35 -25.86 -16.23
C ILE A 255 -9.35 -26.90 -15.70
N ILE A 256 -10.65 -26.58 -15.74
CA ILE A 256 -11.75 -27.45 -15.29
C ILE A 256 -11.75 -28.76 -16.10
N GLU A 257 -11.58 -28.65 -17.42
CA GLU A 257 -11.47 -29.81 -18.33
C GLU A 257 -10.14 -30.57 -18.20
N LYS A 258 -9.20 -30.09 -17.38
CA LYS A 258 -7.86 -30.65 -17.17
C LYS A 258 -7.04 -30.75 -18.46
N ASN A 259 -7.31 -29.84 -19.41
CA ASN A 259 -6.66 -29.79 -20.71
C ASN A 259 -5.39 -28.92 -20.65
N ILE A 260 -4.27 -29.53 -20.22
CA ILE A 260 -2.95 -28.86 -20.12
C ILE A 260 -2.52 -28.21 -21.44
N PRO A 261 -2.57 -28.90 -22.61
CA PRO A 261 -2.17 -28.29 -23.87
C PRO A 261 -2.96 -27.03 -24.23
N ALA A 262 -4.28 -27.04 -24.01
CA ALA A 262 -5.12 -25.86 -24.28
C ALA A 262 -4.79 -24.71 -23.33
N ALA A 263 -4.59 -24.98 -22.03
CA ALA A 263 -4.21 -23.97 -21.05
C ALA A 263 -2.83 -23.34 -21.35
N PHE A 264 -1.84 -24.16 -21.76
CA PHE A 264 -0.51 -23.68 -22.14
C PHE A 264 -0.55 -22.84 -23.42
N SER A 265 -1.34 -23.27 -24.42
CA SER A 265 -1.52 -22.51 -25.65
C SER A 265 -2.11 -21.12 -25.38
N LYS A 266 -3.03 -21.01 -24.41
CA LYS A 266 -3.59 -19.72 -23.97
C LYS A 266 -2.58 -18.84 -23.26
N ILE A 267 -1.74 -19.40 -22.40
CA ILE A 267 -0.63 -18.64 -21.77
C ILE A 267 0.31 -18.08 -22.86
N GLY A 268 0.60 -18.87 -23.90
CA GLY A 268 1.35 -18.43 -25.07
C GLY A 268 0.69 -17.25 -25.78
N ALA A 269 -0.60 -17.35 -26.09
CA ALA A 269 -1.37 -16.29 -26.73
C ALA A 269 -1.40 -14.99 -25.89
N LEU A 270 -1.61 -15.10 -24.57
CA LEU A 270 -1.58 -13.96 -23.65
C LEU A 270 -0.21 -13.27 -23.63
N ARG A 271 0.88 -14.05 -23.73
CA ARG A 271 2.25 -13.50 -23.82
C ARG A 271 2.45 -12.74 -25.14
N GLU A 272 2.02 -13.31 -26.26
CA GLU A 272 2.13 -12.67 -27.57
C GLU A 272 1.30 -11.39 -27.66
N ALA A 273 0.16 -11.34 -26.98
CA ALA A 273 -0.66 -10.15 -26.81
C ALA A 273 -0.05 -9.09 -25.86
N GLY A 274 1.08 -9.37 -25.20
CA GLY A 274 1.78 -8.42 -24.34
C GLY A 274 1.10 -8.19 -22.98
N VAL A 275 0.27 -9.12 -22.54
CA VAL A 275 -0.51 -8.98 -21.31
C VAL A 275 0.37 -9.00 -20.06
N ASP A 276 0.03 -8.14 -19.08
CA ASP A 276 0.66 -8.19 -17.76
C ASP A 276 0.16 -9.40 -16.96
N PHE A 277 1.00 -10.44 -16.86
CA PHE A 277 0.74 -11.65 -16.09
C PHE A 277 0.43 -11.42 -14.61
N LYS A 278 0.86 -10.28 -14.03
CA LYS A 278 0.49 -9.90 -12.66
C LYS A 278 -0.99 -9.52 -12.57
N ASN A 279 -1.47 -8.72 -13.53
CA ASN A 279 -2.88 -8.34 -13.60
C ASN A 279 -3.74 -9.56 -13.97
N PHE A 280 -3.22 -10.44 -14.83
CA PHE A 280 -3.87 -11.72 -15.09
C PHE A 280 -4.01 -12.57 -13.83
N GLY A 281 -2.92 -12.80 -13.10
CA GLY A 281 -2.94 -13.62 -11.89
C GLY A 281 -3.91 -13.08 -10.84
N LYS A 282 -3.98 -11.75 -10.68
CA LYS A 282 -4.99 -11.10 -9.82
C LYS A 282 -6.42 -11.31 -10.31
N SER A 283 -6.65 -11.16 -11.62
CA SER A 283 -7.98 -11.34 -12.22
C SER A 283 -8.46 -12.78 -12.10
N LEU A 284 -7.56 -13.74 -12.34
CA LEU A 284 -7.80 -15.17 -12.18
C LEU A 284 -8.09 -15.53 -10.72
N LEU A 285 -7.29 -15.03 -9.77
CA LEU A 285 -7.51 -15.25 -8.34
C LEU A 285 -8.86 -14.67 -7.89
N ASN A 286 -9.22 -13.49 -8.38
CA ASN A 286 -10.51 -12.89 -8.08
C ASN A 286 -11.67 -13.73 -8.64
N TYR A 287 -11.53 -14.23 -9.86
CA TYR A 287 -12.51 -15.11 -10.48
C TYR A 287 -12.71 -16.41 -9.70
N LEU A 288 -11.62 -17.09 -9.32
CA LEU A 288 -11.69 -18.30 -8.50
C LEU A 288 -12.29 -18.04 -7.12
N ARG A 289 -12.01 -16.87 -6.51
CA ARG A 289 -12.65 -16.44 -5.26
C ARG A 289 -14.15 -16.27 -5.44
N GLN A 290 -14.60 -15.67 -6.55
CA GLN A 290 -16.02 -15.51 -6.86
C GLN A 290 -16.69 -16.87 -7.05
N MET A 291 -16.04 -17.81 -7.75
CA MET A 291 -16.50 -19.19 -7.89
C MET A 291 -16.63 -19.89 -6.53
N LEU A 292 -15.63 -19.75 -5.65
CA LEU A 292 -15.63 -20.32 -4.31
C LEU A 292 -16.82 -19.84 -3.48
N VAL A 293 -17.05 -18.53 -3.44
CA VAL A 293 -18.12 -17.92 -2.64
C VAL A 293 -19.49 -18.37 -3.14
N LEU A 294 -19.72 -18.36 -4.46
CA LEU A 294 -20.97 -18.80 -5.07
C LEU A 294 -21.21 -20.29 -4.89
N LYS A 295 -20.16 -21.12 -4.94
CA LYS A 295 -20.27 -22.57 -4.69
C LYS A 295 -20.62 -22.91 -3.24
N ILE A 296 -20.15 -22.12 -2.27
CA ILE A 296 -20.49 -22.29 -0.85
C ILE A 296 -21.92 -21.83 -0.57
N ASN A 297 -22.31 -20.67 -1.09
CA ASN A 297 -23.68 -20.17 -0.92
C ASN A 297 -24.08 -19.28 -2.11
N PRO A 298 -25.00 -19.75 -2.97
CA PRO A 298 -25.48 -19.00 -4.12
C PRO A 298 -26.11 -17.64 -3.76
N GLU A 299 -26.69 -17.49 -2.56
CA GLU A 299 -27.28 -16.22 -2.12
C GLU A 299 -26.24 -15.13 -1.84
N LEU A 300 -24.97 -15.50 -1.60
CA LEU A 300 -23.87 -14.54 -1.44
C LEU A 300 -23.54 -13.80 -2.73
N GLY A 301 -24.03 -14.25 -3.89
CA GLY A 301 -23.94 -13.52 -5.15
C GLY A 301 -24.51 -12.10 -5.06
N LYS A 302 -25.58 -11.90 -4.26
CA LYS A 302 -26.13 -10.56 -4.00
C LYS A 302 -25.16 -9.64 -3.28
N LYS A 303 -24.32 -10.19 -2.39
CA LYS A 303 -23.28 -9.42 -1.70
C LYS A 303 -22.10 -9.11 -2.62
N LEU A 304 -21.82 -9.92 -3.64
CA LEU A 304 -20.77 -9.69 -4.64
C LEU A 304 -21.17 -8.67 -5.74
N SER A 305 -22.35 -8.04 -5.64
CA SER A 305 -22.82 -7.02 -6.59
C SER A 305 -21.91 -5.80 -6.75
N TYR A 306 -20.91 -5.63 -5.89
CA TYR A 306 -19.86 -4.60 -6.06
C TYR A 306 -18.69 -5.05 -6.95
N GLU A 307 -18.67 -6.30 -7.41
CA GLU A 307 -17.61 -6.87 -8.27
C GLU A 307 -18.13 -7.64 -9.48
N LEU A 308 -19.43 -7.95 -9.53
CA LEU A 308 -20.02 -8.84 -10.52
C LEU A 308 -21.22 -8.18 -11.20
N THR A 309 -21.21 -8.21 -12.53
CA THR A 309 -22.38 -7.99 -13.37
C THR A 309 -23.25 -9.25 -13.38
N LYS A 310 -24.51 -9.11 -13.83
CA LYS A 310 -25.44 -10.25 -13.92
C LYS A 310 -24.98 -11.34 -14.89
N GLU A 311 -24.43 -10.96 -16.03
CA GLU A 311 -23.94 -11.88 -17.06
C GLU A 311 -22.76 -12.72 -16.55
N ARG A 312 -21.84 -12.10 -15.80
CA ARG A 312 -20.71 -12.78 -15.19
C ARG A 312 -21.12 -13.78 -14.10
N LEU A 313 -22.20 -13.46 -13.37
CA LEU A 313 -22.77 -14.36 -12.38
C LEU A 313 -23.30 -15.65 -13.05
N GLU A 314 -23.96 -15.53 -14.20
CA GLU A 314 -24.46 -16.69 -14.97
C GLU A 314 -23.30 -17.56 -15.48
N GLN A 315 -22.27 -16.97 -16.09
CA GLN A 315 -21.11 -17.71 -16.58
C GLN A 315 -20.36 -18.46 -15.46
N ILE A 316 -20.21 -17.81 -14.30
CA ILE A 316 -19.58 -18.44 -13.14
C ILE A 316 -20.43 -19.61 -12.63
N ASN A 317 -21.76 -19.47 -12.58
CA ASN A 317 -22.65 -20.55 -12.17
C ASN A 317 -22.56 -21.77 -13.10
N ASP A 318 -22.43 -21.56 -14.40
CA ASP A 318 -22.26 -22.66 -15.37
C ASP A 318 -20.97 -23.44 -15.11
N GLN A 319 -19.86 -22.75 -14.82
CA GLN A 319 -18.57 -23.37 -14.54
C GLN A 319 -18.50 -24.03 -13.15
N ILE A 320 -19.16 -23.45 -12.15
CA ILE A 320 -19.19 -23.97 -10.77
C ILE A 320 -19.72 -25.41 -10.70
N ASN A 321 -20.64 -25.78 -11.59
CA ASN A 321 -21.19 -27.13 -11.60
C ASN A 321 -20.15 -28.20 -12.00
N ASN A 322 -19.10 -27.82 -12.72
CA ASN A 322 -18.13 -28.73 -13.31
C ASN A 322 -16.80 -28.83 -12.54
N ILE A 323 -16.65 -28.13 -11.41
CA ILE A 323 -15.41 -28.12 -10.61
C ILE A 323 -15.69 -28.40 -9.13
N GLU A 324 -14.91 -29.25 -8.47
CA GLU A 324 -15.12 -29.53 -7.04
C GLU A 324 -14.62 -28.39 -6.12
N LEU A 325 -15.22 -28.26 -4.93
CA LEU A 325 -14.81 -27.21 -3.97
C LEU A 325 -13.33 -27.32 -3.58
N ALA A 326 -12.84 -28.54 -3.40
CA ALA A 326 -11.44 -28.81 -3.08
C ALA A 326 -10.49 -28.36 -4.21
N GLU A 327 -10.88 -28.56 -5.47
CA GLU A 327 -10.08 -28.16 -6.63
C GLU A 327 -9.99 -26.62 -6.74
N ILE A 328 -11.06 -25.89 -6.43
CA ILE A 328 -11.04 -24.42 -6.36
C ILE A 328 -10.04 -23.94 -5.28
N LEU A 329 -10.09 -24.55 -4.09
CA LEU A 329 -9.20 -24.18 -2.97
C LEU A 329 -7.73 -24.46 -3.30
N ASP A 330 -7.44 -25.61 -3.92
CA ASP A 330 -6.08 -25.95 -4.35
C ASP A 330 -5.55 -24.97 -5.40
N LEU A 331 -6.38 -24.58 -6.38
CA LEU A 331 -6.03 -23.58 -7.37
C LEU A 331 -5.73 -22.22 -6.72
N ILE A 332 -6.56 -21.78 -5.79
CA ILE A 332 -6.37 -20.51 -5.05
C ILE A 332 -5.05 -20.54 -4.28
N ASN A 333 -4.76 -21.62 -3.54
CA ASN A 333 -3.54 -21.75 -2.74
C ASN A 333 -2.30 -21.73 -3.62
N ILE A 334 -2.29 -22.53 -4.70
CA ILE A 334 -1.17 -22.60 -5.64
C ILE A 334 -0.94 -21.24 -6.31
N LEU A 335 -2.01 -20.54 -6.72
CA LEU A 335 -1.88 -19.22 -7.32
C LEU A 335 -1.37 -18.18 -6.30
N GLN A 336 -1.85 -18.18 -5.06
CA GLN A 336 -1.38 -17.25 -4.03
C GLN A 336 0.11 -17.42 -3.73
N GLU A 337 0.60 -18.65 -3.60
CA GLU A 337 2.03 -18.94 -3.35
C GLU A 337 2.95 -18.51 -4.49
N ASN A 338 2.44 -18.45 -5.72
CA ASN A 338 3.22 -18.14 -6.91
C ASN A 338 3.00 -16.70 -7.40
N ILE A 339 1.94 -16.00 -6.96
CA ILE A 339 1.64 -14.62 -7.36
C ILE A 339 2.77 -13.64 -7.02
N GLU A 340 3.37 -13.78 -5.83
CA GLU A 340 4.48 -12.91 -5.42
C GLU A 340 5.76 -13.20 -6.21
N LYS A 341 5.92 -14.44 -6.68
CA LYS A 341 7.11 -14.89 -7.42
C LYS A 341 7.11 -14.43 -8.88
N PHE A 342 5.93 -14.13 -9.46
CA PHE A 342 5.83 -13.54 -10.81
C PHE A 342 6.65 -12.25 -10.94
N ARG A 343 6.69 -11.41 -9.90
CA ARG A 343 7.30 -10.06 -9.95
C ARG A 343 8.81 -10.08 -10.11
N ASN A 344 9.47 -11.12 -9.62
CA ASN A 344 10.93 -11.19 -9.51
C ASN A 344 11.53 -12.24 -10.46
N SER A 345 10.70 -12.81 -11.34
CA SER A 345 11.13 -13.85 -12.28
C SER A 345 11.59 -13.25 -13.61
N PRO A 346 12.70 -13.75 -14.19
CA PRO A 346 13.05 -13.48 -15.59
C PRO A 346 12.01 -14.02 -16.59
N ILE A 347 11.21 -15.02 -16.19
CA ILE A 347 10.18 -15.66 -17.01
C ILE A 347 8.90 -15.76 -16.18
N PRO A 348 8.00 -14.75 -16.22
CA PRO A 348 6.77 -14.75 -15.45
C PRO A 348 5.82 -15.90 -15.82
N GLN A 349 5.73 -16.26 -17.11
CA GLN A 349 4.79 -17.31 -17.56
C GLN A 349 5.07 -18.70 -16.95
N LEU A 350 6.34 -19.01 -16.64
CA LEU A 350 6.75 -20.30 -16.09
C LEU A 350 6.03 -20.62 -14.78
N PHE A 351 5.75 -19.61 -13.97
CA PHE A 351 5.09 -19.80 -12.69
C PHE A 351 3.61 -20.18 -12.85
N LEU A 352 2.93 -19.69 -13.89
CA LEU A 352 1.56 -20.12 -14.23
C LEU A 352 1.58 -21.54 -14.79
N GLU A 353 2.49 -21.82 -15.72
CA GLU A 353 2.65 -23.15 -16.32
C GLU A 353 2.94 -24.22 -15.27
N VAL A 354 3.86 -23.94 -14.33
CA VAL A 354 4.19 -24.83 -13.21
C VAL A 354 3.03 -24.95 -12.22
N SER A 355 2.33 -23.85 -11.94
CA SER A 355 1.14 -23.87 -11.07
C SER A 355 0.08 -24.81 -11.64
N LEU A 356 -0.27 -24.64 -12.91
CA LEU A 356 -1.25 -25.48 -13.61
C LEU A 356 -0.82 -26.95 -13.68
N ALA A 357 0.46 -27.20 -14.01
CA ALA A 357 0.99 -28.55 -14.09
C ALA A 357 0.94 -29.28 -12.75
N LYS A 358 1.11 -28.56 -11.62
CA LYS A 358 0.96 -29.11 -10.27
C LYS A 358 -0.49 -29.40 -9.93
N THR A 359 -1.42 -28.49 -10.20
CA THR A 359 -2.84 -28.66 -9.85
C THR A 359 -3.47 -29.85 -10.58
N ILE A 360 -3.15 -30.03 -11.87
CA ILE A 360 -3.72 -31.12 -12.68
C ILE A 360 -3.10 -32.48 -12.31
N ARG A 361 -1.90 -32.50 -11.72
CA ARG A 361 -1.23 -33.72 -11.23
C ARG A 361 -1.73 -34.23 -9.86
N SER A 362 -2.61 -33.52 -9.15
CA SER A 362 -3.06 -33.90 -7.80
C SER A 362 -4.04 -35.09 -7.72
N LYS A 363 -4.04 -36.01 -8.69
CA LYS A 363 -4.37 -37.42 -8.37
C LYS A 363 -3.06 -38.12 -8.00
N PRO A 364 -2.94 -38.76 -6.84
CA PRO A 364 -1.69 -39.40 -6.43
C PRO A 364 -1.34 -40.48 -7.45
N ALA A 365 -0.44 -40.18 -8.37
CA ALA A 365 0.33 -41.21 -9.04
C ALA A 365 1.21 -41.79 -7.95
N GLU A 366 0.93 -43.03 -7.54
CA GLU A 366 1.82 -43.83 -6.73
C GLU A 366 3.23 -43.73 -7.32
N PHE A 367 4.08 -42.90 -6.71
CA PHE A 367 5.50 -42.93 -6.96
C PHE A 367 6.00 -44.25 -6.36
N ARG A 368 5.99 -45.31 -7.17
CA ARG A 368 6.76 -46.52 -6.88
C ARG A 368 8.22 -46.11 -6.92
N ASP A 369 8.79 -45.98 -5.73
CA ASP A 369 10.20 -45.72 -5.49
C ASP A 369 11.03 -46.86 -6.12
N PRO A 370 11.86 -46.63 -7.15
CA PRO A 370 12.74 -47.66 -7.69
C PRO A 370 14.13 -47.44 -7.08
N THR A 371 14.34 -47.91 -5.85
CA THR A 371 15.69 -48.07 -5.32
C THR A 371 15.92 -49.50 -4.84
N PRO A 372 16.77 -50.28 -5.55
CA PRO A 372 17.29 -51.52 -5.02
C PRO A 372 18.32 -51.19 -3.92
N LYS A 373 18.08 -51.68 -2.70
CA LYS A 373 19.08 -51.70 -1.62
C LYS A 373 20.34 -52.41 -2.11
N ARG A 374 21.47 -51.68 -2.17
CA ARG A 374 22.81 -52.28 -2.17
C ARG A 374 23.48 -51.95 -0.84
N GLU A 375 23.66 -52.99 -0.04
CA GLU A 375 24.58 -53.03 1.09
C GLU A 375 26.01 -52.80 0.58
N ILE A 376 26.74 -51.87 1.18
CA ILE A 376 28.21 -51.89 1.15
C ILE A 376 28.73 -51.66 2.57
N ALA A 377 29.64 -52.56 2.92
CA ALA A 377 30.25 -52.83 4.20
C ALA A 377 31.01 -51.64 4.82
N GLN A 378 31.01 -51.66 6.15
CA GLN A 378 31.81 -50.84 7.04
C GLN A 378 33.31 -51.10 6.85
N THR A 379 34.10 -50.03 6.68
CA THR A 379 35.52 -50.03 7.02
C THR A 379 35.79 -48.98 8.09
N ALA A 380 36.47 -49.44 9.13
CA ALA A 380 36.71 -48.75 10.38
C ALA A 380 37.75 -47.63 10.28
N LEU A 381 37.54 -46.57 11.05
CA LEU A 381 38.60 -45.68 11.54
C LEU A 381 38.61 -45.70 13.08
N PRO A 382 39.77 -45.58 13.73
CA PRO A 382 39.94 -45.95 15.14
C PRO A 382 39.50 -44.85 16.11
N LYS A 383 39.02 -45.33 17.26
CA LYS A 383 38.68 -44.58 18.47
C LYS A 383 39.88 -43.82 19.03
N VAL A 384 39.64 -42.57 19.43
CA VAL A 384 40.26 -41.99 20.63
C VAL A 384 39.11 -41.44 21.48
N GLU A 385 38.99 -41.99 22.68
CA GLU A 385 38.03 -41.64 23.71
C GLU A 385 38.85 -41.31 24.99
N PRO A 386 38.26 -40.89 26.12
CA PRO A 386 38.18 -39.48 26.51
C PRO A 386 38.91 -39.19 27.83
N SER A 387 39.17 -37.92 28.13
CA SER A 387 39.54 -37.48 29.49
C SER A 387 38.44 -36.60 30.07
N ALA A 388 37.91 -37.07 31.18
CA ALA A 388 36.75 -36.60 31.90
C ALA A 388 37.09 -35.63 33.05
N LYS A 389 36.02 -35.02 33.56
CA LYS A 389 35.76 -34.45 34.91
C LYS A 389 35.72 -32.92 34.91
N LYS A 390 34.70 -32.26 35.47
CA LYS A 390 33.81 -32.67 36.57
C LYS A 390 32.50 -31.86 36.54
N LYS A 391 31.41 -32.53 36.96
CA LYS A 391 30.09 -31.99 37.29
C LYS A 391 30.13 -31.14 38.57
N THR A 392 29.17 -30.22 38.67
CA THR A 392 28.19 -29.95 39.76
C THR A 392 28.01 -28.44 39.94
N ASP A 393 26.87 -27.85 40.26
CA ASP A 393 25.44 -28.17 40.23
C ASP A 393 24.74 -26.90 40.80
N ILE A 394 23.40 -26.81 40.66
CA ILE A 394 22.46 -26.02 41.49
C ILE A 394 22.25 -24.52 41.16
N SER A 395 21.10 -24.30 40.52
CA SER A 395 19.94 -23.49 40.95
C SER A 395 20.09 -22.01 41.34
N GLY A 396 19.17 -21.20 40.80
CA GLY A 396 18.75 -19.95 41.43
C GLY A 396 17.96 -19.03 40.51
N LYS A 397 16.65 -19.22 40.41
CA LYS A 397 15.71 -18.13 40.04
C LYS A 397 15.81 -17.04 41.10
N GLN A 398 15.95 -15.77 40.69
CA GLN A 398 15.12 -14.68 41.23
C GLN A 398 15.25 -13.37 40.44
N GLU A 399 14.19 -12.59 40.62
CA GLU A 399 13.76 -11.37 39.94
C GLU A 399 14.66 -10.14 40.13
N VAL A 400 14.58 -9.27 39.11
CA VAL A 400 14.55 -7.80 39.10
C VAL A 400 15.33 -7.07 40.21
N LYS A 401 16.39 -6.36 39.80
CA LYS A 401 16.71 -5.04 40.34
C LYS A 401 17.18 -4.10 39.24
N GLU A 402 16.41 -3.03 39.06
CA GLU A 402 16.86 -1.74 38.57
C GLU A 402 18.18 -1.34 39.24
N THR A 403 19.19 -1.07 38.43
CA THR A 403 20.29 -0.19 38.81
C THR A 403 20.52 0.79 37.66
N ALA A 404 19.96 1.98 37.83
CA ALA A 404 20.46 3.18 37.21
C ALA A 404 21.90 3.40 37.70
N ALA A 405 22.86 3.38 36.78
CA ALA A 405 24.20 3.91 37.01
C ALA A 405 24.74 4.53 35.73
N LYS A 406 24.51 5.85 35.64
CA LYS A 406 25.43 6.89 35.18
C LYS A 406 26.17 6.66 33.86
N SER A 407 25.68 7.42 32.88
CA SER A 407 26.47 7.97 31.77
C SER A 407 27.77 8.61 32.26
N GLU A 408 28.89 8.18 31.71
CA GLU A 408 30.03 9.05 31.49
C GLU A 408 30.19 9.25 29.98
N ASN A 409 29.85 10.47 29.55
CA ASN A 409 30.09 10.99 28.21
C ASN A 409 31.60 10.98 27.92
N LYS A 410 32.06 10.09 27.04
CA LYS A 410 33.28 10.37 26.26
C LYS A 410 32.90 11.22 25.05
N SER A 411 33.35 12.47 25.05
CA SER A 411 33.42 13.29 23.82
C SER A 411 34.42 12.67 22.84
N PRO A 412 34.25 12.85 21.52
CA PRO A 412 34.98 12.10 20.51
C PRO A 412 36.44 12.54 20.48
N GLY A 413 37.32 11.68 20.99
CA GLY A 413 38.76 11.82 20.94
C GLY A 413 39.34 10.66 20.12
N ASN A 414 40.10 11.01 19.08
CA ASN A 414 40.75 10.15 18.08
C ASN A 414 39.82 9.46 17.06
N SER A 415 39.44 10.19 16.01
CA SER A 415 38.68 9.69 14.84
C SER A 415 39.30 8.46 14.15
N SER A 416 40.60 8.22 14.33
CA SER A 416 41.29 7.05 13.79
C SER A 416 41.17 5.80 14.66
N GLU A 417 41.12 5.93 15.98
CA GLU A 417 41.00 4.78 16.90
C GLU A 417 39.57 4.25 16.93
N ASP A 418 38.59 5.16 16.99
CA ASP A 418 37.17 4.82 16.92
C ASP A 418 36.79 4.15 15.59
N PHE A 419 37.38 4.60 14.47
CA PHE A 419 37.17 3.97 13.16
C PHE A 419 37.74 2.55 13.10
N ASN A 420 38.97 2.34 13.61
CA ASN A 420 39.59 1.01 13.64
C ASN A 420 38.80 0.04 14.54
N LEU A 421 38.23 0.53 15.64
CA LEU A 421 37.35 -0.26 16.50
C LEU A 421 36.07 -0.68 15.76
N ILE A 422 35.41 0.24 15.07
CA ILE A 422 34.19 -0.05 14.28
C ILE A 422 34.48 -1.03 13.14
N VAL A 423 35.62 -0.87 12.44
CA VAL A 423 36.01 -1.78 11.35
C VAL A 423 36.29 -3.19 11.87
N SER A 424 36.99 -3.32 13.01
CA SER A 424 37.30 -4.63 13.59
C SER A 424 36.07 -5.37 14.15
N GLN A 425 35.06 -4.64 14.61
CA GLN A 425 33.81 -5.19 15.15
C GLN A 425 32.65 -5.18 14.15
N TRP A 426 32.89 -4.82 12.88
CA TRP A 426 31.84 -4.66 11.86
C TRP A 426 31.02 -5.94 11.63
N THR A 427 31.68 -7.09 11.65
CA THR A 427 31.03 -8.39 11.50
C THR A 427 30.04 -8.65 12.64
N GLU A 428 30.43 -8.35 13.88
CA GLU A 428 29.59 -8.53 15.07
C GLU A 428 28.38 -7.57 15.05
N ILE A 429 28.58 -6.34 14.58
CA ILE A 429 27.49 -5.36 14.36
C ILE A 429 26.48 -5.92 13.35
N ILE A 430 26.94 -6.46 12.22
CA ILE A 430 26.06 -7.08 11.20
C ILE A 430 25.30 -8.28 11.78
N GLU A 431 25.94 -9.11 12.60
CA GLU A 431 25.30 -10.29 13.20
C GLU A 431 24.26 -9.92 14.24
N SER A 432 24.52 -8.90 15.06
CA SER A 432 23.56 -8.38 16.03
C SER A 432 22.27 -7.87 15.38
N LEU A 433 22.35 -7.41 14.13
CA LEU A 433 21.21 -6.90 13.36
C LEU A 433 20.36 -8.01 12.72
N LYS A 434 20.84 -9.26 12.65
CA LYS A 434 20.06 -10.40 12.11
C LYS A 434 18.79 -10.66 12.91
N SER A 435 18.84 -10.46 14.23
CA SER A 435 17.70 -10.68 15.14
C SER A 435 16.62 -9.60 15.04
N TYR A 436 16.96 -8.40 14.53
CA TYR A 436 16.03 -7.28 14.38
C TYR A 436 15.51 -7.15 12.94
N ASN A 437 16.37 -7.30 11.93
CA ASN A 437 15.96 -7.18 10.52
C ASN A 437 16.95 -7.91 9.57
N HIS A 438 16.58 -9.11 9.13
CA HIS A 438 17.37 -9.93 8.21
C HIS A 438 17.71 -9.19 6.90
N SER A 439 16.79 -8.34 6.42
CA SER A 439 16.97 -7.59 5.18
C SER A 439 17.96 -6.42 5.31
N LEU A 440 18.15 -5.90 6.53
CA LEU A 440 19.09 -4.81 6.82
C LEU A 440 20.51 -5.35 6.99
N SER A 441 20.66 -6.49 7.66
CA SER A 441 21.96 -7.19 7.78
C SER A 441 22.54 -7.58 6.41
N SER A 442 21.67 -7.93 5.45
CA SER A 442 22.08 -8.27 4.07
C SER A 442 22.59 -7.05 3.30
N VAL A 443 22.01 -5.87 3.55
CA VAL A 443 22.41 -4.60 2.92
C VAL A 443 23.74 -4.12 3.50
N LEU A 444 23.93 -4.24 4.81
CA LEU A 444 25.18 -3.87 5.48
C LEU A 444 26.34 -4.80 5.13
N LYS A 445 26.09 -6.08 4.83
CA LYS A 445 27.12 -6.98 4.26
C LYS A 445 27.67 -6.47 2.92
N MET A 446 26.85 -5.75 2.15
CA MET A 446 27.21 -5.17 0.86
C MET A 446 27.63 -3.69 1.00
N SER A 447 27.86 -3.23 2.22
CA SER A 447 28.27 -1.85 2.55
C SER A 447 29.53 -1.90 3.41
N GLN A 448 30.37 -0.88 3.31
CA GLN A 448 31.62 -0.81 4.07
C GLN A 448 31.76 0.55 4.76
N PRO A 449 32.17 0.59 6.03
CA PRO A 449 32.54 1.83 6.69
C PRO A 449 33.78 2.42 6.02
N ALA A 450 33.68 3.66 5.54
CA ALA A 450 34.72 4.30 4.75
C ALA A 450 35.55 5.29 5.57
N LEU A 451 34.89 6.18 6.32
CA LEU A 451 35.54 7.17 7.18
C LEU A 451 34.58 7.69 8.25
N ILE A 452 35.14 8.34 9.28
CA ILE A 452 34.39 9.16 10.24
C ILE A 452 34.65 10.63 9.90
N ASP A 453 33.57 11.37 9.60
CA ASP A 453 33.57 12.80 9.33
C ASP A 453 32.83 13.53 10.47
N GLY A 454 33.60 14.00 11.45
CA GLY A 454 33.07 14.62 12.66
C GLY A 454 32.21 13.65 13.48
N LYS A 455 30.88 13.86 13.48
CA LYS A 455 29.91 12.99 14.17
C LYS A 455 29.28 11.93 13.26
N TYR A 456 29.68 11.87 11.99
CA TYR A 456 29.08 10.98 11.01
C TYR A 456 30.01 9.83 10.65
N LEU A 457 29.51 8.59 10.76
CA LEU A 457 30.09 7.43 10.11
C LEU A 457 29.58 7.37 8.67
N ILE A 458 30.50 7.43 7.71
CA ILE A 458 30.19 7.34 6.29
C ILE A 458 30.26 5.89 5.83
N LEU A 459 29.15 5.34 5.35
CA LEU A 459 29.09 4.02 4.73
C LEU A 459 29.12 4.13 3.20
N LYS A 460 30.07 3.44 2.57
CA LYS A 460 30.16 3.27 1.13
C LYS A 460 29.28 2.10 0.70
N THR A 461 28.38 2.36 -0.25
CA THR A 461 27.42 1.40 -0.77
C THR A 461 27.58 1.22 -2.28
N LYS A 462 27.41 -0.01 -2.77
CA LYS A 462 27.57 -0.34 -4.20
C LYS A 462 26.44 0.21 -5.09
N TYR A 463 25.22 0.37 -4.56
CA TYR A 463 24.05 0.82 -5.31
C TYR A 463 23.24 1.87 -4.54
N SER A 464 22.62 2.81 -5.26
CA SER A 464 21.82 3.91 -4.68
C SER A 464 20.66 3.42 -3.81
N PHE A 465 20.00 2.33 -4.19
CA PHE A 465 18.91 1.74 -3.40
C PHE A 465 19.34 1.30 -1.99
N TYR A 466 20.61 0.92 -1.79
CA TYR A 466 21.11 0.60 -0.45
C TYR A 466 21.30 1.85 0.40
N ASN A 467 21.65 2.98 -0.22
CA ASN A 467 21.70 4.27 0.47
C ASN A 467 20.30 4.65 0.99
N ASP A 468 19.27 4.58 0.14
CA ASP A 468 17.90 4.92 0.54
C ASP A 468 17.42 4.07 1.72
N LYS A 469 17.75 2.77 1.69
CA LYS A 469 17.35 1.82 2.74
C LYS A 469 18.11 2.04 4.06
N ILE A 470 19.38 2.43 4.00
CA ILE A 470 20.18 2.73 5.20
C ILE A 470 19.81 4.12 5.76
N SER A 471 19.49 5.07 4.88
CA SER A 471 19.11 6.44 5.22
C SER A 471 17.67 6.57 5.73
N ASP A 472 16.85 5.53 5.58
CA ASP A 472 15.55 5.44 6.23
C ASP A 472 15.66 5.63 7.76
N THR A 473 14.75 6.42 8.34
CA THR A 473 14.88 6.92 9.71
C THR A 473 14.85 5.78 10.74
N GLN A 474 14.04 4.74 10.52
CA GLN A 474 13.98 3.59 11.43
C GLN A 474 15.25 2.75 11.33
N ASN A 475 15.65 2.41 10.10
CA ASN A 475 16.84 1.58 9.87
C ASN A 475 18.12 2.27 10.37
N ARG A 476 18.27 3.57 10.12
CA ARG A 476 19.40 4.37 10.59
C ARG A 476 19.52 4.32 12.11
N LEU A 477 18.42 4.59 12.83
CA LEU A 477 18.41 4.56 14.29
C LEU A 477 18.72 3.16 14.85
N THR A 478 18.28 2.09 14.18
CA THR A 478 18.61 0.72 14.58
C THR A 478 20.10 0.44 14.43
N ILE A 479 20.73 0.90 13.34
CA ILE A 479 22.17 0.70 13.11
C ILE A 479 22.99 1.54 14.10
N GLU A 480 22.62 2.81 14.31
CA GLU A 480 23.29 3.70 15.27
C GLU A 480 23.25 3.11 16.68
N LYS A 481 22.10 2.56 17.12
CA LYS A 481 21.99 1.86 18.40
C LYS A 481 22.82 0.58 18.48
N ALA A 482 22.94 -0.16 17.39
CA ALA A 482 23.77 -1.38 17.35
C ALA A 482 25.26 -1.05 17.45
N ILE A 483 25.71 0.03 16.77
CA ILE A 483 27.07 0.54 16.89
C ILE A 483 27.33 1.00 18.33
N ASP A 484 26.47 1.85 18.88
CA ASP A 484 26.62 2.36 20.26
C ASP A 484 26.68 1.22 21.30
N LYS A 485 25.85 0.18 21.14
CA LYS A 485 25.83 -0.97 22.05
C LYS A 485 27.11 -1.82 22.00
N ILE A 486 27.76 -1.93 20.84
CA ILE A 486 28.90 -2.83 20.63
C ILE A 486 30.23 -2.11 20.82
N THR A 487 30.34 -0.90 20.28
CA THR A 487 31.59 -0.13 20.29
C THR A 487 31.63 0.94 21.38
N GLY A 488 30.48 1.32 21.95
CA GLY A 488 30.35 2.43 22.91
C GLY A 488 30.54 3.82 22.29
N VAL A 489 30.57 3.91 20.95
CA VAL A 489 30.81 5.16 20.22
C VAL A 489 29.49 5.69 19.65
N ASN A 490 29.11 6.91 20.08
CA ASN A 490 27.90 7.56 19.61
C ASN A 490 28.13 8.34 18.31
N LEU A 491 27.78 7.72 17.17
CA LEU A 491 27.90 8.32 15.84
C LEU A 491 26.56 8.33 15.11
N ARG A 492 26.37 9.35 14.27
CA ARG A 492 25.28 9.39 13.29
C ARG A 492 25.71 8.71 12.01
N LEU A 493 24.78 8.15 11.26
CA LEU A 493 25.11 7.37 10.08
C LEU A 493 24.67 8.08 8.80
N LYS A 494 25.57 8.12 7.81
CA LYS A 494 25.30 8.64 6.46
C LYS A 494 25.79 7.63 5.43
N ALA A 495 24.92 7.20 4.53
CA ALA A 495 25.30 6.33 3.42
C ALA A 495 25.52 7.14 2.15
N VAL A 496 26.51 6.74 1.36
CA VAL A 496 26.89 7.38 0.09
C VAL A 496 27.22 6.27 -0.92
N THR A 497 26.93 6.49 -2.20
CA THR A 497 27.32 5.53 -3.25
C THR A 497 28.82 5.62 -3.55
N GLU A 498 29.43 4.57 -4.11
CA GLU A 498 30.85 4.62 -4.47
C GLU A 498 31.20 5.80 -5.40
N LYS A 499 30.29 6.12 -6.35
CA LYS A 499 30.45 7.24 -7.30
C LYS A 499 30.38 8.60 -6.60
N ASP A 500 29.40 8.76 -5.71
CA ASP A 500 29.21 10.03 -4.97
C ASP A 500 30.28 10.23 -3.90
N PHE A 501 30.82 9.14 -3.34
CA PHE A 501 31.89 9.18 -2.36
C PHE A 501 33.18 9.73 -2.97
N SER A 502 33.56 9.25 -4.16
CA SER A 502 34.71 9.79 -4.89
C SER A 502 34.55 11.26 -5.29
N ALA A 503 33.31 11.72 -5.49
CA ALA A 503 33.02 13.13 -5.80
C ALA A 503 33.04 14.03 -4.55
N GLN A 504 32.57 13.53 -3.39
CA GLN A 504 32.49 14.29 -2.14
C GLN A 504 33.81 14.27 -1.34
N TYR A 505 34.64 13.24 -1.54
CA TYR A 505 35.92 13.04 -0.83
C TYR A 505 37.06 12.73 -1.81
N PRO A 506 37.44 13.67 -2.70
CA PRO A 506 38.44 13.45 -3.75
C PRO A 506 39.86 13.19 -3.21
N ASP A 507 40.17 13.64 -1.98
CA ASP A 507 41.48 13.47 -1.35
C ASP A 507 41.63 12.16 -0.54
N PHE A 508 40.60 11.29 -0.52
CA PHE A 508 40.65 10.03 0.22
C PHE A 508 41.44 8.95 -0.54
N LYS A 509 42.64 8.63 -0.07
CA LYS A 509 43.44 7.49 -0.56
C LYS A 509 43.01 6.20 0.16
N GLU A 510 42.30 5.31 -0.56
CA GLU A 510 42.03 3.94 -0.11
C GLU A 510 43.37 3.25 0.19
N LYS A 511 43.60 2.81 1.45
CA LYS A 511 44.73 1.94 1.79
C LYS A 511 44.50 0.59 1.09
N LYS A 512 45.06 0.40 -0.10
CA LYS A 512 45.10 -0.90 -0.75
C LYS A 512 45.86 -1.88 0.16
N SER A 513 45.39 -3.12 0.24
CA SER A 513 46.13 -4.20 0.89
C SER A 513 47.49 -4.35 0.20
N LEU A 514 48.59 -4.46 0.97
CA LEU A 514 49.95 -4.67 0.46
C LEU A 514 50.04 -5.81 -0.56
N LEU A 515 49.20 -6.84 -0.40
CA LEU A 515 49.09 -7.97 -1.33
C LEU A 515 48.55 -7.56 -2.70
N GLN A 516 47.64 -6.60 -2.74
CA GLN A 516 47.01 -6.11 -3.96
C GLN A 516 47.91 -5.12 -4.69
N GLU A 517 48.66 -4.30 -3.95
CA GLU A 517 49.74 -3.48 -4.54
C GLU A 517 50.87 -4.35 -5.10
N ALA A 518 51.27 -5.42 -4.40
CA ALA A 518 52.26 -6.36 -4.92
C ALA A 518 51.78 -7.07 -6.20
N VAL A 519 50.49 -7.45 -6.27
CA VAL A 519 49.90 -8.03 -7.48
C VAL A 519 49.88 -7.04 -8.65
N ASP A 520 49.50 -5.79 -8.40
CA ASP A 520 49.45 -4.73 -9.43
C ASP A 520 50.87 -4.37 -9.92
N ILE A 521 51.88 -4.36 -9.05
CA ILE A 521 53.27 -4.00 -9.41
C ILE A 521 53.98 -5.15 -10.12
N PHE A 522 53.81 -6.39 -9.64
CA PHE A 522 54.57 -7.55 -10.12
C PHE A 522 53.80 -8.46 -11.09
N GLY A 523 52.55 -8.13 -11.41
CA GLY A 523 51.74 -8.84 -12.41
C GLY A 523 51.36 -10.29 -12.04
N GLY A 524 51.30 -10.61 -10.74
CA GLY A 524 51.05 -11.96 -10.25
C GLY A 524 49.56 -12.31 -10.07
N LYS A 525 49.23 -13.59 -9.90
CA LYS A 525 47.91 -14.05 -9.41
C LYS A 525 48.08 -14.70 -8.04
N ILE A 526 47.25 -14.32 -7.08
CA ILE A 526 47.21 -14.95 -5.75
C ILE A 526 46.59 -16.36 -5.92
N VAL A 527 47.40 -17.39 -5.72
CA VAL A 527 46.95 -18.78 -5.61
C VAL A 527 46.74 -19.07 -4.13
N LYS A 528 45.53 -19.48 -3.75
CA LYS A 528 45.25 -19.98 -2.39
C LYS A 528 45.60 -21.46 -2.36
N GLU A 529 46.43 -21.88 -1.40
CA GLU A 529 46.53 -23.29 -1.00
C GLU A 529 45.24 -23.77 -0.34
#